data_AF-A0A4Q5BJP6-F1
#
_entry.id   AF-A0A4Q5BJP6-F1
#
_cell.length_a   1.000
_cell.length_b   1.000
_cell.length_c   1.000
_cell.angle_alpha   90.00
_cell.angle_beta   90.00
_cell.angle_gamma   90.00
#
_symmetry.space_group_name_H-M   'P 1'
#
loop_
_entity.id
_entity.type
_entity.pdbx_description
1 polymer ?
#
loop_
_entity_poly.entity_id
_entity_poly.type
_entity_poly.pdbx_seq_one_letter_code
_entity_poly.pdbx_strand_id
1 'polypeptide(L)'
;MKKSKSLSNWIGKVVVIFCLIFGMSAGYIQKVYANHYSSWVIIWVSGVKEKRILYNGFKPLIQMYQDVRYRRTYTDDAGRTSYQYKTEQRSLGLRSPYAN
;
A
#
# COMPACT_ATOMS: atom_id res chain seq x y z
N MET A 1 -2.60 47.73 42.21
CA MET A 1 -3.37 46.71 41.43
C MET A 1 -3.17 46.76 39.90
N LYS A 2 -1.97 47.09 39.37
CA LYS A 2 -1.74 47.20 37.90
C LYS A 2 -0.96 46.05 37.26
N LYS A 3 -0.28 45.18 38.04
CA LYS A 3 0.54 44.07 37.48
C LYS A 3 -0.29 42.89 36.97
N SER A 4 -1.47 42.61 37.55
CA SER A 4 -2.30 41.46 37.15
C SER A 4 -2.92 41.60 35.75
N LYS A 5 -3.31 42.83 35.35
CA LYS A 5 -3.85 43.11 34.01
C LYS A 5 -2.84 42.88 32.88
N SER A 6 -1.56 43.12 33.14
CA SER A 6 -0.49 42.87 32.14
C SER A 6 -0.22 41.39 31.97
N LEU A 7 -0.25 40.62 33.07
CA LEU A 7 -0.02 39.18 33.05
C LEU A 7 -1.16 38.43 32.35
N SER A 8 -2.41 38.82 32.64
CA SER A 8 -3.59 38.23 31.99
C SER A 8 -3.61 38.49 30.49
N ASN A 9 -3.17 39.67 30.05
CA ASN A 9 -3.08 40.00 28.62
C ASN A 9 -1.97 39.21 27.90
N TRP A 10 -0.86 38.92 28.60
CA TRP A 10 0.23 38.13 28.03
C TRP A 10 -0.16 36.66 27.91
N ILE A 11 -0.78 36.10 28.95
CA ILE A 11 -1.32 34.74 28.95
C ILE A 11 -2.39 34.58 27.86
N GLY A 12 -3.31 35.56 27.72
CA GLY A 12 -4.33 35.52 26.67
C GLY A 12 -3.73 35.47 25.27
N LYS A 13 -2.67 36.25 24.98
CA LYS A 13 -1.96 36.20 23.70
C LYS A 13 -1.28 34.86 23.46
N VAL A 14 -0.63 34.30 24.47
CA VAL A 14 0.03 33.00 24.39
C VAL A 14 -1.00 31.90 24.10
N VAL A 15 -2.14 31.91 24.79
CA VAL A 15 -3.23 30.93 24.57
C VAL A 15 -3.79 31.03 23.15
N VAL A 16 -4.01 32.24 22.63
CA VAL A 16 -4.49 32.43 21.25
C VAL A 16 -3.48 31.88 20.23
N ILE A 17 -2.19 32.14 20.42
CA ILE A 17 -1.13 31.61 19.55
C ILE A 17 -1.09 30.08 19.62
N PHE A 18 -1.18 29.50 20.82
CA PHE A 18 -1.23 28.05 20.99
C PHE A 18 -2.48 27.44 20.31
N CYS A 19 -3.66 28.05 20.44
CA CYS A 19 -4.88 27.59 19.79
C CYS A 19 -4.78 27.63 18.25
N LEU A 20 -4.12 28.66 17.68
CA LEU A 20 -3.89 28.73 16.24
C LEU A 20 -2.94 27.63 15.77
N ILE A 21 -1.83 27.39 16.49
CA ILE A 21 -0.89 26.32 16.16
C ILE A 21 -1.56 24.94 16.28
N PHE A 22 -2.32 24.71 17.35
CA PHE A 22 -3.04 23.45 17.56
C PHE A 22 -4.17 23.22 16.54
N GLY A 23 -4.88 24.29 16.14
CA GLY A 23 -5.92 24.22 15.11
C GLY A 23 -5.33 23.89 13.73
N MET A 24 -4.20 24.52 13.37
CA MET A 24 -3.50 24.23 12.13
C MET A 24 -2.91 22.81 12.11
N SER A 25 -2.34 22.34 13.22
CA SER A 25 -1.79 20.99 13.31
C SER A 25 -2.88 19.92 13.32
N ALA A 26 -4.00 20.11 14.04
CA ALA A 26 -5.12 19.17 14.03
C ALA A 26 -5.78 19.05 12.65
N GLY A 27 -5.95 20.19 11.94
CA GLY A 27 -6.47 20.19 10.57
C GLY A 27 -5.52 19.54 9.55
N TYR A 28 -4.21 19.65 9.78
CA TYR A 28 -3.21 18.93 8.98
C TYR A 28 -3.21 17.42 9.27
N ILE A 29 -3.29 17.03 10.55
CA ILE A 29 -3.33 15.63 10.98
C ILE A 29 -4.60 14.92 10.47
N GLN A 30 -5.75 15.61 10.40
CA GLN A 30 -6.96 15.05 9.78
C GLN A 30 -6.84 14.81 8.27
N LYS A 31 -5.91 15.46 7.56
CA LYS A 31 -5.62 15.11 6.14
C LYS A 31 -4.70 13.89 6.01
N VAL A 32 -4.14 13.40 7.12
CA VAL A 32 -3.29 12.20 7.16
C VAL A 32 -4.12 11.00 7.60
N TYR A 33 -5.32 10.80 7.02
CA TYR A 33 -5.95 9.48 7.01
C TYR A 33 -5.23 8.64 5.96
N ALA A 34 -4.03 8.18 6.30
CA ALA A 34 -3.11 7.53 5.39
C ALA A 34 -3.77 6.47 4.49
N ASN A 35 -3.56 6.61 3.18
CA ASN A 35 -3.79 5.60 2.14
C ASN A 35 -3.68 4.18 2.69
N HIS A 36 -4.82 3.49 2.80
CA HIS A 36 -4.88 2.16 3.37
C HIS A 36 -4.99 1.12 2.26
N TYR A 37 -4.09 0.14 2.29
CA TYR A 37 -4.13 -1.01 1.40
C TYR A 37 -4.47 -2.26 2.19
N SER A 38 -5.50 -2.99 1.76
CA SER A 38 -5.70 -4.34 2.26
C SER A 38 -4.59 -5.27 1.75
N SER A 39 -4.40 -6.41 2.42
CA SER A 39 -3.59 -7.50 1.89
C SER A 39 -4.11 -7.95 0.52
N TRP A 40 -3.20 -8.45 -0.30
CA TRP A 40 -3.55 -9.09 -1.57
C TRP A 40 -4.24 -10.43 -1.32
N VAL A 41 -5.41 -10.61 -1.92
CA VAL A 41 -6.18 -11.84 -1.84
C VAL A 41 -6.20 -12.50 -3.21
N ILE A 42 -5.95 -13.81 -3.25
CA ILE A 42 -6.04 -14.60 -4.48
C ILE A 42 -7.52 -14.70 -4.87
N ILE A 43 -7.86 -14.27 -6.07
CA ILE A 43 -9.23 -14.35 -6.61
C ILE A 43 -9.37 -15.41 -7.69
N TRP A 44 -8.26 -15.80 -8.33
CA TRP A 44 -8.26 -16.80 -9.38
C TRP A 44 -6.85 -17.36 -9.61
N VAL A 45 -6.79 -18.64 -9.96
CA VAL A 45 -5.57 -19.36 -10.31
C VAL A 45 -5.81 -20.09 -11.62
N SER A 46 -4.90 -19.94 -12.59
CA SER A 46 -4.99 -20.67 -13.86
C SER A 46 -4.69 -22.16 -13.71
N GLY A 47 -5.08 -22.96 -14.71
CA GLY A 47 -4.46 -24.27 -14.92
C GLY A 47 -2.94 -24.16 -15.10
N VAL A 48 -2.23 -25.28 -14.97
CA VAL A 48 -0.78 -25.34 -15.20
C VAL A 48 -0.49 -25.06 -16.66
N LYS A 49 0.40 -24.11 -16.90
CA LYS A 49 0.91 -23.73 -18.22
C LYS A 49 2.36 -24.11 -18.33
N GLU A 50 2.78 -24.36 -19.57
CA GLU A 50 4.15 -24.73 -19.88
C GLU A 50 4.78 -23.69 -20.82
N LYS A 51 6.01 -23.31 -20.54
CA LYS A 51 6.82 -22.45 -21.41
C LYS A 51 8.18 -23.06 -21.60
N ARG A 52 8.61 -23.22 -22.85
CA ARG A 52 9.99 -23.63 -23.15
C ARG A 52 10.93 -22.46 -22.86
N ILE A 53 11.99 -22.74 -22.12
CA ILE A 53 13.04 -21.80 -21.76
C ILE A 53 14.41 -22.39 -22.07
N LEU A 54 15.39 -21.52 -22.30
CA LEU A 54 16.79 -21.91 -22.37
C LEU A 54 17.41 -21.69 -21.00
N TYR A 55 17.83 -22.78 -20.35
CA TYR A 55 18.53 -22.74 -19.09
C TYR A 55 20.04 -22.78 -19.34
N ASN A 56 20.77 -21.87 -18.70
CA ASN A 56 22.22 -21.75 -18.82
C ASN A 56 22.69 -21.65 -20.30
N GLY A 57 21.96 -20.90 -21.12
CA GLY A 57 22.30 -20.59 -22.52
C GLY A 57 22.05 -21.71 -23.55
N PHE A 58 22.10 -22.98 -23.14
CA PHE A 58 22.12 -24.10 -24.11
C PHE A 58 21.15 -25.24 -23.80
N LYS A 59 20.70 -25.39 -22.55
CA LYS A 59 19.87 -26.55 -22.17
C LYS A 59 18.38 -26.19 -22.27
N PRO A 60 17.60 -26.77 -23.19
CA PRO A 60 16.16 -26.53 -23.23
C PRO A 60 15.50 -27.15 -22.00
N LEU A 61 14.70 -26.37 -21.29
CA LEU A 61 13.85 -26.81 -20.19
C LEU A 61 12.40 -26.37 -20.41
N ILE A 62 11.46 -27.07 -19.80
CA ILE A 62 10.06 -26.69 -19.75
C ILE A 62 9.79 -26.09 -18.37
N GLN A 63 9.49 -24.80 -18.33
CA GLN A 63 9.02 -24.12 -17.12
C GLN A 63 7.52 -24.34 -16.98
N MET A 64 7.11 -24.93 -15.86
CA MET A 64 5.71 -25.03 -15.47
C MET A 64 5.37 -23.80 -14.62
N TYR A 65 4.29 -23.11 -14.94
CA TYR A 65 3.85 -21.92 -14.22
C TYR A 65 2.33 -21.81 -14.18
N GLN A 66 1.83 -21.01 -13.26
CA GLN A 66 0.42 -20.62 -13.17
C GLN A 66 0.32 -19.10 -13.13
N ASP A 67 -0.70 -18.56 -13.78
CA ASP A 67 -1.08 -17.17 -13.60
C ASP A 67 -1.99 -17.07 -12.37
N VAL A 68 -1.58 -16.29 -11.39
CA VAL A 68 -2.36 -16.04 -10.17
C VAL A 68 -2.85 -14.60 -10.21
N ARG A 69 -4.16 -14.41 -10.18
CA ARG A 69 -4.78 -13.08 -10.10
C ARG A 69 -5.08 -12.75 -8.66
N TYR A 70 -4.67 -11.56 -8.26
CA TYR A 70 -4.91 -11.01 -6.93
C TYR A 70 -5.78 -9.77 -7.02
N ARG A 71 -6.55 -9.56 -5.96
CA ARG A 71 -7.30 -8.34 -5.72
C ARG A 71 -6.95 -7.78 -4.35
N ARG A 72 -6.88 -6.46 -4.23
CA ARG A 72 -6.89 -5.77 -2.93
C ARG A 72 -7.80 -4.56 -2.99
N THR A 73 -8.22 -4.09 -1.83
CA THR A 73 -8.94 -2.84 -1.68
C THR A 73 -7.93 -1.74 -1.33
N TYR A 74 -8.06 -0.60 -2.00
CA TYR A 74 -7.36 0.63 -1.69
C TYR A 74 -8.39 1.64 -1.18
N THR A 75 -8.10 2.28 -0.06
CA THR A 75 -8.91 3.39 0.47
C THR A 75 -8.05 4.63 0.48
N ASP A 76 -8.48 5.66 -0.25
CA ASP A 76 -7.78 6.94 -0.27
C ASP A 76 -8.04 7.75 1.00
N ASP A 77 -7.29 8.83 1.17
CA ASP A 77 -7.42 9.73 2.33
C ASP A 77 -8.79 10.42 2.42
N ALA A 78 -9.59 10.39 1.34
CA ALA A 78 -10.97 10.90 1.30
C ALA A 78 -12.02 9.82 1.61
N GLY A 79 -11.60 8.61 2.00
CA GLY A 79 -12.47 7.49 2.32
C GLY A 79 -13.08 6.80 1.09
N ARG A 80 -12.62 7.12 -0.13
CA ARG A 80 -13.08 6.46 -1.36
C ARG A 80 -12.35 5.15 -1.50
N THR A 81 -13.12 4.08 -1.67
CA THR A 81 -12.60 2.72 -1.85
C THR A 81 -12.55 2.36 -3.33
N SER A 82 -11.43 1.82 -3.80
CA SER A 82 -11.31 1.24 -5.13
C SER A 82 -10.63 -0.13 -5.08
N TYR A 83 -10.94 -0.97 -6.08
CA TYR A 83 -10.29 -2.27 -6.23
C TYR A 83 -9.07 -2.16 -7.11
N GLN A 84 -7.96 -2.74 -6.65
CA GLN A 84 -6.74 -2.92 -7.43
C GLN A 84 -6.57 -4.40 -7.77
N TYR A 85 -6.12 -4.66 -9.00
CA TYR A 85 -5.91 -6.00 -9.53
C TYR A 85 -4.46 -6.14 -9.98
N LYS A 86 -3.89 -7.31 -9.75
CA LYS A 86 -2.60 -7.69 -10.35
C LYS A 86 -2.63 -9.15 -10.76
N THR A 87 -1.80 -9.51 -11.74
CA THR A 87 -1.57 -10.89 -12.15
C THR A 87 -0.09 -11.18 -11.99
N GLU A 88 0.26 -12.28 -11.33
CA GLU A 88 1.65 -12.72 -11.18
C GLU A 88 1.81 -14.14 -11.72
N GLN A 89 2.99 -14.43 -12.25
CA GLN A 89 3.36 -15.79 -12.65
C GLN A 89 4.00 -16.51 -11.47
N ARG A 90 3.32 -17.54 -10.98
CA ARG A 90 3.87 -18.46 -9.98
C ARG A 90 4.57 -19.60 -10.69
N SER A 91 5.88 -19.69 -10.53
CA SER A 91 6.65 -20.84 -11.01
C SER A 91 6.29 -22.08 -10.18
N LEU A 92 6.00 -23.20 -10.85
CA LEU A 92 5.75 -24.50 -10.23
C LEU A 92 6.97 -25.44 -10.31
N GLY A 93 7.95 -25.09 -11.14
CA GLY A 93 9.18 -25.86 -11.29
C GLY A 93 9.64 -25.93 -12.75
N LEU A 94 10.74 -26.65 -12.93
CA LEU A 94 11.33 -26.93 -14.24
C LEU A 94 11.28 -28.43 -14.49
N ARG A 95 10.90 -28.81 -15.71
CA ARG A 95 10.92 -30.19 -16.19
C ARG A 95 11.91 -30.30 -17.36
N SER A 96 12.66 -31.40 -17.38
CA SER A 96 13.46 -31.76 -18.56
C SER A 96 12.52 -32.16 -19.70
N PRO A 97 12.69 -31.62 -20.91
CA PRO A 97 11.89 -32.04 -22.06
C PRO A 97 12.12 -33.51 -22.46
N TYR A 98 13.14 -34.16 -21.86
CA TYR A 98 13.50 -35.56 -22.12
C TYR A 98 13.13 -36.49 -20.96
N ALA A 99 12.59 -35.97 -19.86
CA ALA A 99 12.11 -36.81 -18.76
C ALA A 99 10.68 -37.25 -19.07
N ASN A 100 10.53 -38.53 -19.41
CA ASN A 100 9.24 -39.23 -19.51
C ASN A 100 8.75 -39.63 -18.13
#